data_AF-A0A178YEX0-F1
#
_entry.id   AF-A0A178YEX0-F1
#
_cell.length_a   1.000
_cell.length_b   1.000
_cell.length_c   1.000
_cell.angle_alpha   90.00
_cell.angle_beta   90.00
_cell.angle_gamma   90.00
#
_symmetry.space_group_name_H-M   'P 1'
#
loop_
_entity.id
_entity.type
_entity.pdbx_description
1 polymer ?
#
loop_
_entity_poly.entity_id
_entity_poly.type
_entity_poly.pdbx_seq_one_letter_code
_entity_poly.pdbx_strand_id
1 'polypeptide(L)'
;MHESKIDVLINEVQKLSAALERIAGPAHAVNDWDAADCFVWAPATRHLQPVPKPNRIDLSLIAGVDHVRDILFDNTLRFAEGYPANNVLLWGARGMGKSSLVKAVHAKVARETGRALKLVEVHREDISTLPALMEILKAAPMPVIVFCDDLSFDHDDTSYKSLKAVLDGGVEGRPLNVVLYATSNRRHLLPRNMMENEQSTAINPSEAVEEKVSLSDRFGLWLGFHKCSQDDYLEMVDGYARYYKLPVEPETLHVEALEWATTRGSRSGRVAWQFIQDFAGRLRRQLDASA
;
A
#
# COMPACT_ATOMS: atom_id res chain seq x y z
N MET A 1 -33.52 20.20 52.27
CA MET A 1 -33.05 20.53 50.91
C MET A 1 -33.49 19.38 50.03
N HIS A 2 -34.67 19.51 49.40
CA HIS A 2 -35.24 18.46 48.56
C HIS A 2 -34.62 18.64 47.18
N GLU A 3 -33.69 17.76 46.82
CA GLU A 3 -33.22 17.66 45.43
C GLU A 3 -34.47 17.47 44.55
N SER A 4 -34.68 18.36 43.59
CA SER A 4 -35.89 18.29 42.77
C SER A 4 -35.88 16.96 42.04
N LYS A 5 -37.02 16.26 41.98
CA LYS A 5 -37.13 15.03 41.17
C LYS A 5 -36.68 15.24 39.71
N ILE A 6 -36.71 16.49 39.24
CA ILE A 6 -36.19 16.93 37.95
C ILE A 6 -34.66 16.82 37.88
N ASP A 7 -33.93 17.21 38.93
CA ASP A 7 -32.47 17.16 38.96
C ASP A 7 -31.96 15.72 38.93
N VAL A 8 -32.65 14.81 39.64
CA VAL A 8 -32.36 13.37 39.60
C VAL A 8 -32.59 12.80 38.20
N LEU A 9 -33.69 13.19 37.54
CA LEU A 9 -33.99 12.78 36.17
C LEU A 9 -32.96 13.30 35.15
N ILE A 10 -32.53 14.55 35.28
CA ILE A 10 -31.49 15.14 34.42
C ILE A 10 -30.17 14.38 34.57
N ASN A 11 -29.78 14.05 35.81
CA ASN A 11 -28.56 13.30 36.07
C ASN A 11 -28.61 11.88 35.47
N GLU A 12 -29.73 11.17 35.60
CA GLU A 12 -29.89 9.84 34.98
C GLU A 12 -29.90 9.91 33.45
N VAL A 13 -30.51 10.94 32.84
CA VAL A 13 -30.46 11.17 31.39
C VAL A 13 -29.03 11.47 30.92
N GLN A 14 -28.25 12.24 31.68
CA GLN A 14 -26.84 12.50 31.36
C GLN A 14 -25.98 11.22 31.44
N LYS A 15 -26.20 10.37 32.44
CA LYS A 15 -25.52 9.06 32.55
C LYS A 15 -25.89 8.15 31.38
N LEU A 16 -27.15 8.14 30.97
CA LEU A 16 -27.64 7.41 29.80
C LEU A 16 -27.00 7.95 28.50
N SER A 17 -26.93 9.27 28.32
CA SER A 17 -26.25 9.90 27.18
C SER A 17 -24.76 9.51 27.14
N ALA A 18 -24.06 9.60 28.26
CA ALA A 18 -22.65 9.20 28.35
C ALA A 18 -22.45 7.68 28.12
N ALA A 19 -23.39 6.84 28.54
CA ALA A 19 -23.37 5.41 28.23
C ALA A 19 -23.63 5.16 26.73
N LEU A 20 -24.60 5.87 26.14
CA LEU A 20 -24.91 5.83 24.71
C LEU A 20 -23.73 6.31 23.87
N GLU A 21 -23.04 7.38 24.25
CA GLU A 21 -21.83 7.86 23.57
C GLU A 21 -20.68 6.85 23.64
N ARG A 22 -20.49 6.19 24.80
CA ARG A 22 -19.52 5.08 24.94
C ARG A 22 -19.88 3.87 24.08
N ILE A 23 -21.16 3.60 23.87
CA ILE A 23 -21.65 2.47 23.05
C ILE A 23 -21.63 2.82 21.55
N ALA A 24 -22.02 4.03 21.18
CA ALA A 24 -22.07 4.50 19.79
C ALA A 24 -20.68 4.68 19.18
N GLY A 25 -19.65 4.82 20.03
CA GLY A 25 -18.29 5.08 19.60
C GLY A 25 -18.09 6.52 19.14
N PRO A 26 -16.90 6.86 18.61
CA PRO A 26 -16.63 8.19 18.08
C PRO A 26 -17.60 8.52 16.94
N ALA A 27 -18.05 9.78 16.87
CA ALA A 27 -18.84 10.26 15.74
C ALA A 27 -18.09 10.00 14.41
N HIS A 28 -18.84 9.73 13.34
CA HIS A 28 -18.26 9.56 12.00
C HIS A 28 -17.39 10.77 11.65
N ALA A 29 -16.11 10.53 11.37
CA ALA A 29 -15.21 11.60 11.01
C ALA A 29 -15.60 12.20 9.65
N VAL A 30 -15.58 13.53 9.55
CA VAL A 30 -15.68 14.22 8.27
C VAL A 30 -14.35 14.04 7.56
N ASN A 31 -14.35 13.37 6.41
CA ASN A 31 -13.14 13.13 5.64
C ASN A 31 -12.85 14.33 4.73
N ASP A 32 -11.85 15.13 5.10
CA ASP A 32 -11.34 16.24 4.31
C ASP A 32 -10.34 15.74 3.26
N TRP A 33 -10.77 15.73 2.01
CA TRP A 33 -9.96 15.31 0.87
C TRP A 33 -8.85 16.31 0.50
N ASP A 34 -8.95 17.57 0.92
CA ASP A 34 -7.99 18.61 0.61
C ASP A 34 -6.83 18.66 1.64
N ALA A 35 -6.96 17.95 2.76
CA ALA A 35 -5.96 17.92 3.82
C ALA A 35 -4.62 17.28 3.40
N ALA A 36 -4.62 16.33 2.46
CA ALA A 36 -3.42 15.67 1.95
C ALA A 36 -3.67 14.92 0.62
N ASP A 37 -2.60 14.50 -0.05
CA ASP A 37 -2.69 13.58 -1.20
C ASP A 37 -2.67 12.11 -0.80
N CYS A 38 -2.19 11.82 0.40
CA CYS A 38 -2.12 10.47 0.95
C CYS A 38 -2.86 10.40 2.28
N PHE A 39 -3.52 9.27 2.51
CA PHE A 39 -4.25 8.99 3.74
C PHE A 39 -3.96 7.58 4.22
N VAL A 40 -4.16 7.33 5.52
CA VAL A 40 -4.21 5.99 6.12
C VAL A 40 -5.63 5.73 6.57
N TRP A 41 -6.17 4.56 6.26
CA TRP A 41 -7.51 4.16 6.69
C TRP A 41 -7.51 3.79 8.18
N ALA A 42 -8.38 4.45 8.94
CA ALA A 42 -8.63 4.17 10.36
C ALA A 42 -10.08 3.64 10.53
N PRO A 43 -10.30 2.31 10.52
CA PRO A 43 -11.65 1.75 10.48
C PRO A 43 -12.47 2.04 11.74
N ALA A 44 -11.84 2.08 12.91
CA ALA A 44 -12.52 2.30 14.19
C ALA A 44 -13.32 3.61 14.24
N THR A 45 -12.87 4.64 13.53
CA THR A 45 -13.51 5.97 13.46
C THR A 45 -14.09 6.27 12.07
N ARG A 46 -13.95 5.32 11.13
CA ARG A 46 -14.25 5.50 9.69
C ARG A 46 -13.58 6.75 9.10
N HIS A 47 -12.33 6.99 9.48
CA HIS A 47 -11.58 8.19 9.15
C HIS A 47 -10.44 7.90 8.17
N LEU A 48 -10.22 8.80 7.22
CA LEU A 48 -9.05 8.87 6.38
C LEU A 48 -8.05 9.83 7.03
N GLN A 49 -7.07 9.27 7.76
CA GLN A 49 -6.06 10.07 8.42
C GLN A 49 -5.09 10.67 7.40
N PRO A 50 -4.99 12.01 7.26
CA PRO A 50 -4.10 12.63 6.29
C PRO A 50 -2.63 12.38 6.63
N VAL A 51 -1.81 12.18 5.59
CA VAL A 51 -0.36 12.02 5.67
C VAL A 51 0.29 13.19 4.92
N PRO A 52 0.64 14.30 5.59
CA PRO A 52 1.17 15.50 4.93
C PRO A 52 2.55 15.30 4.31
N LYS A 53 3.35 14.39 4.88
CA LYS A 53 4.70 14.05 4.39
C LYS A 53 4.81 12.54 4.18
N PRO A 54 4.28 12.01 3.07
CA PRO A 54 4.38 10.59 2.77
C PRO A 54 5.84 10.22 2.55
N ASN A 55 6.26 9.06 3.09
CA ASN A 55 7.58 8.52 2.79
C ASN A 55 7.64 8.09 1.32
N ARG A 56 8.32 8.89 0.50
CA ARG A 56 8.48 8.71 -0.95
C ARG A 56 9.96 8.77 -1.28
N ILE A 57 10.35 7.95 -2.25
CA ILE A 57 11.64 8.09 -2.93
C ILE A 57 11.37 8.59 -4.34
N ASP A 58 12.32 9.32 -4.92
CA ASP A 58 12.20 9.73 -6.31
C ASP A 58 12.09 8.49 -7.20
N LEU A 59 11.25 8.57 -8.24
CA LEU A 59 11.06 7.47 -9.17
C LEU A 59 12.37 7.10 -9.89
N SER A 60 13.27 8.07 -10.11
CA SER A 60 14.58 7.86 -10.72
C SER A 60 15.52 7.02 -9.87
N LEU A 61 15.24 6.88 -8.57
CA LEU A 61 16.04 6.07 -7.64
C LEU A 61 15.59 4.60 -7.61
N ILE A 62 14.51 4.24 -8.31
CA ILE A 62 14.01 2.87 -8.39
C ILE A 62 14.54 2.22 -9.67
N ALA A 63 15.73 1.62 -9.57
CA ALA A 63 16.41 0.95 -10.68
C ALA A 63 16.01 -0.53 -10.84
N GLY A 64 16.29 -1.12 -12.01
CA GLY A 64 16.10 -2.54 -12.29
C GLY A 64 14.64 -2.99 -12.47
N VAL A 65 13.70 -2.04 -12.58
CA VAL A 65 12.26 -2.30 -12.70
C VAL A 65 11.57 -1.40 -13.73
N ASP A 66 12.32 -0.88 -14.71
CA ASP A 66 11.83 0.10 -15.70
C ASP A 66 10.55 -0.36 -16.40
N HIS A 67 10.52 -1.60 -16.89
CA HIS A 67 9.34 -2.14 -17.57
C HIS A 67 8.11 -2.17 -16.66
N VAL A 68 8.27 -2.58 -15.41
CA VAL A 68 7.19 -2.64 -14.41
C VAL A 68 6.73 -1.24 -14.02
N ARG A 69 7.69 -0.31 -13.87
CA ARG A 69 7.42 1.10 -13.61
C ARG A 69 6.55 1.70 -14.71
N ASP A 70 6.93 1.50 -15.96
CA ASP A 70 6.28 2.15 -17.10
C ASP A 70 4.84 1.64 -17.26
N ILE A 71 4.62 0.32 -17.12
CA ILE A 71 3.25 -0.27 -17.10
C ILE A 71 2.41 0.32 -15.97
N LEU A 72 2.96 0.38 -14.75
CA LEU A 72 2.24 0.92 -13.59
C LEU A 72 1.92 2.40 -13.79
N PHE A 73 2.88 3.16 -14.32
CA PHE A 73 2.73 4.58 -14.62
C PHE A 73 1.60 4.82 -15.63
N ASP A 74 1.61 4.13 -16.77
CA ASP A 74 0.60 4.29 -17.81
C ASP A 74 -0.80 3.90 -17.33
N ASN A 75 -0.91 2.83 -16.51
CA ASN A 75 -2.17 2.44 -15.89
C ASN A 75 -2.68 3.51 -14.91
N THR A 76 -1.78 4.07 -14.09
CA THR A 76 -2.11 5.11 -13.10
C THR A 76 -2.47 6.42 -13.77
N LEU A 77 -1.78 6.80 -14.85
CA LEU A 77 -2.04 8.00 -15.63
C LEU A 77 -3.44 7.96 -16.24
N ARG A 78 -3.78 6.87 -16.95
CA ARG A 78 -5.13 6.66 -17.50
C ARG A 78 -6.21 6.78 -16.44
N PHE A 79 -5.98 6.16 -15.27
CA PHE A 79 -6.92 6.25 -14.14
C PHE A 79 -7.12 7.69 -13.66
N ALA A 80 -6.03 8.43 -13.44
CA ALA A 80 -6.06 9.82 -13.01
C ALA A 80 -6.77 10.73 -14.03
N GLU A 81 -6.76 10.35 -15.30
CA GLU A 81 -7.46 11.04 -16.38
C GLU A 81 -8.94 10.67 -16.53
N GLY A 82 -9.44 9.75 -15.72
CA GLY A 82 -10.84 9.29 -15.75
C GLY A 82 -11.10 8.15 -16.74
N TYR A 83 -10.05 7.54 -17.29
CA TYR A 83 -10.16 6.36 -18.17
C TYR A 83 -10.08 5.05 -17.37
N PRO A 84 -10.57 3.93 -17.94
CA PRO A 84 -10.47 2.61 -17.31
C PRO A 84 -9.03 2.22 -16.98
N ALA A 85 -8.85 1.61 -15.82
CA ALA A 85 -7.58 1.11 -15.33
C ALA A 85 -7.75 -0.16 -14.50
N ASN A 86 -6.72 -1.00 -14.53
CA ASN A 86 -6.70 -2.29 -13.85
C ASN A 86 -6.28 -2.15 -12.39
N ASN A 87 -6.81 -3.05 -11.55
CA ASN A 87 -6.21 -3.35 -10.24
C ASN A 87 -4.82 -3.94 -10.45
N VAL A 88 -3.87 -3.59 -9.58
CA VAL A 88 -2.47 -3.99 -9.72
C VAL A 88 -2.01 -4.81 -8.53
N LEU A 89 -1.39 -5.96 -8.79
CA LEU A 89 -0.65 -6.75 -7.81
C LEU A 89 0.84 -6.73 -8.17
N LEU A 90 1.64 -6.08 -7.33
CA LEU A 90 3.10 -6.09 -7.40
C LEU A 90 3.63 -7.22 -6.51
N TRP A 91 4.24 -8.24 -7.08
CA TRP A 91 4.67 -9.42 -6.32
C TRP A 91 6.16 -9.71 -6.49
N GLY A 92 6.73 -10.46 -5.55
CA GLY A 92 8.09 -10.98 -5.68
C GLY A 92 9.04 -10.47 -4.60
N ALA A 93 10.31 -10.31 -4.95
CA ALA A 93 11.39 -10.19 -3.97
C ALA A 93 11.19 -9.06 -2.94
N ARG A 94 11.52 -9.35 -1.68
CA ARG A 94 11.49 -8.39 -0.57
C ARG A 94 12.55 -7.31 -0.79
N GLY A 95 12.21 -6.07 -0.49
CA GLY A 95 13.17 -4.96 -0.52
C GLY A 95 13.49 -4.37 -1.90
N MET A 96 12.77 -4.76 -2.96
CA MET A 96 12.94 -4.22 -4.32
C MET A 96 12.11 -2.97 -4.63
N GLY A 97 11.55 -2.32 -3.60
CA GLY A 97 10.83 -1.07 -3.80
C GLY A 97 9.42 -1.21 -4.40
N LYS A 98 8.73 -2.35 -4.25
CA LYS A 98 7.31 -2.50 -4.68
C LYS A 98 6.42 -1.38 -4.14
N SER A 99 6.43 -1.19 -2.83
CA SER A 99 5.64 -0.16 -2.13
C SER A 99 6.12 1.24 -2.49
N SER A 100 7.44 1.41 -2.60
CA SER A 100 8.06 2.65 -3.02
C SER A 100 7.65 3.05 -4.43
N LEU A 101 7.54 2.10 -5.35
CA LEU A 101 7.16 2.33 -6.74
C LEU A 101 5.72 2.82 -6.83
N VAL A 102 4.78 2.23 -6.08
CA VAL A 102 3.39 2.72 -6.02
C VAL A 102 3.35 4.17 -5.54
N LYS A 103 4.05 4.47 -4.44
CA LYS A 103 4.09 5.83 -3.85
C LYS A 103 4.74 6.85 -4.79
N ALA A 104 5.78 6.45 -5.52
CA ALA A 104 6.49 7.31 -6.47
C ALA A 104 5.68 7.55 -7.76
N VAL A 105 5.03 6.51 -8.31
CA VAL A 105 4.14 6.63 -9.48
C VAL A 105 2.94 7.52 -9.16
N HIS A 106 2.28 7.29 -8.01
CA HIS A 106 1.18 8.15 -7.54
C HIS A 106 1.60 9.62 -7.52
N ALA A 107 2.72 9.93 -6.88
CA ALA A 107 3.22 11.30 -6.77
C ALA A 107 3.57 11.93 -8.13
N LYS A 108 4.20 11.15 -9.03
CA LYS A 108 4.54 11.63 -10.38
C LYS A 108 3.29 11.93 -11.20
N VAL A 109 2.31 11.03 -11.22
CA VAL A 109 1.06 11.21 -11.97
C VAL A 109 0.24 12.38 -11.42
N ALA A 110 0.11 12.51 -10.09
CA ALA A 110 -0.59 13.64 -9.47
C ALA A 110 0.04 14.98 -9.89
N ARG A 111 1.38 15.05 -9.93
CA ARG A 111 2.12 16.24 -10.37
C ARG A 111 1.95 16.52 -11.87
N GLU A 112 2.06 15.49 -12.73
CA GLU A 112 2.03 15.67 -14.19
C GLU A 112 0.64 16.01 -14.73
N THR A 113 -0.40 15.44 -14.12
CA THR A 113 -1.78 15.71 -14.53
C THR A 113 -2.34 17.00 -13.92
N GLY A 114 -1.77 17.47 -12.81
CA GLY A 114 -2.34 18.55 -12.00
C GLY A 114 -3.72 18.23 -11.40
N ARG A 115 -4.14 16.96 -11.46
CA ARG A 115 -5.43 16.47 -10.96
C ARG A 115 -5.28 15.92 -9.55
N ALA A 116 -6.35 16.04 -8.75
CA ALA A 116 -6.41 15.46 -7.42
C ALA A 116 -6.50 13.93 -7.51
N LEU A 117 -5.35 13.24 -7.51
CA LEU A 117 -5.28 11.78 -7.39
C LEU A 117 -4.93 11.44 -5.93
N LYS A 118 -5.78 10.67 -5.24
CA LYS A 118 -5.55 10.33 -3.82
C LYS A 118 -5.01 8.91 -3.66
N LEU A 119 -4.18 8.71 -2.64
CA LEU A 119 -3.65 7.39 -2.25
C LEU A 119 -4.08 7.09 -0.82
N VAL A 120 -4.87 6.04 -0.62
CA VAL A 120 -5.34 5.59 0.70
C VAL A 120 -4.65 4.28 1.04
N GLU A 121 -3.76 4.30 2.04
CA GLU A 121 -3.11 3.10 2.56
C GLU A 121 -4.05 2.35 3.52
N VAL A 122 -4.20 1.05 3.29
CA VAL A 122 -4.96 0.14 4.14
C VAL A 122 -4.00 -0.90 4.69
N HIS A 123 -3.94 -1.00 6.02
CA HIS A 123 -3.12 -2.01 6.69
C HIS A 123 -3.70 -3.42 6.50
N ARG A 124 -2.84 -4.42 6.59
CA ARG A 124 -3.21 -5.82 6.34
C ARG A 124 -4.31 -6.30 7.29
N GLU A 125 -4.24 -5.91 8.55
CA GLU A 125 -5.22 -6.19 9.61
C GLU A 125 -6.61 -5.60 9.32
N ASP A 126 -6.67 -4.52 8.54
CA ASP A 126 -7.90 -3.78 8.28
C ASP A 126 -8.60 -4.20 6.98
N ILE A 127 -8.05 -5.18 6.25
CA ILE A 127 -8.61 -5.66 4.97
C ILE A 127 -10.05 -6.15 5.09
N SER A 128 -10.42 -6.71 6.25
CA SER A 128 -11.80 -7.13 6.54
C SER A 128 -12.80 -5.97 6.46
N THR A 129 -12.33 -4.73 6.68
CA THR A 129 -13.13 -3.50 6.72
C THR A 129 -13.21 -2.75 5.39
N LEU A 130 -12.60 -3.27 4.32
CA LEU A 130 -12.63 -2.67 2.99
C LEU A 130 -14.05 -2.30 2.49
N PRO A 131 -15.11 -3.11 2.70
CA PRO A 131 -16.46 -2.72 2.29
C PRO A 131 -16.90 -1.38 2.88
N ALA A 132 -16.61 -1.12 4.16
CA ALA A 132 -16.95 0.15 4.80
C ALA A 132 -16.14 1.33 4.23
N LEU A 133 -14.88 1.08 3.84
CA LEU A 133 -14.08 2.08 3.14
C LEU A 133 -14.67 2.39 1.76
N MET A 134 -15.09 1.38 0.99
CA MET A 134 -15.66 1.58 -0.35
C MET A 134 -16.90 2.47 -0.35
N GLU A 135 -17.76 2.38 0.67
CA GLU A 135 -18.91 3.28 0.84
C GLU A 135 -18.50 4.76 0.91
N ILE A 136 -17.38 5.06 1.57
CA ILE A 136 -16.83 6.43 1.66
C ILE A 136 -16.21 6.84 0.32
N LEU A 137 -15.45 5.93 -0.30
CA LEU A 137 -14.72 6.23 -1.54
C LEU A 137 -15.66 6.42 -2.74
N LYS A 138 -16.80 5.73 -2.76
CA LYS A 138 -17.81 5.85 -3.83
C LYS A 138 -18.36 7.27 -3.95
N ALA A 139 -18.37 8.04 -2.86
CA ALA A 139 -18.81 9.44 -2.84
C ALA A 139 -17.66 10.44 -3.10
N ALA A 140 -16.42 9.98 -3.26
CA ALA A 140 -15.28 10.87 -3.48
C ALA A 140 -15.35 11.53 -4.88
N PRO A 141 -15.14 12.85 -4.98
CA PRO A 141 -15.26 13.59 -6.24
C PRO A 141 -14.06 13.37 -7.19
N MET A 142 -13.07 12.59 -6.78
CA MET A 142 -11.81 12.40 -7.50
C MET A 142 -11.37 10.92 -7.55
N PRO A 143 -10.41 10.56 -8.41
CA PRO A 143 -9.84 9.22 -8.45
C PRO A 143 -9.05 8.89 -7.17
N VAL A 144 -9.26 7.70 -6.64
CA VAL A 144 -8.60 7.18 -5.43
C VAL A 144 -7.94 5.83 -5.69
N ILE A 145 -6.66 5.73 -5.37
CA ILE A 145 -5.92 4.47 -5.32
C ILE A 145 -5.99 3.95 -3.89
N VAL A 146 -6.60 2.79 -3.69
CA VAL A 146 -6.53 2.05 -2.43
C VAL A 146 -5.29 1.16 -2.47
N PHE A 147 -4.36 1.40 -1.58
CA PHE A 147 -3.08 0.73 -1.52
C PHE A 147 -2.97 -0.20 -0.30
N CYS A 148 -2.75 -1.48 -0.55
CA CYS A 148 -2.55 -2.48 0.50
C CYS A 148 -1.09 -2.98 0.45
N ASP A 149 -0.30 -2.68 1.47
CA ASP A 149 1.11 -3.08 1.51
C ASP A 149 1.31 -4.47 2.16
N ASP A 150 2.25 -5.24 1.63
CA ASP A 150 2.63 -6.59 2.09
C ASP A 150 1.44 -7.53 2.36
N LEU A 151 0.55 -7.66 1.37
CA LEU A 151 -0.53 -8.62 1.40
C LEU A 151 0.00 -10.05 1.29
N SER A 152 -0.19 -10.80 2.36
CA SER A 152 -0.14 -12.26 2.37
C SER A 152 -1.12 -12.77 3.42
N PHE A 153 -1.83 -13.85 3.07
CA PHE A 153 -2.80 -14.48 3.96
C PHE A 153 -2.26 -15.84 4.44
N ASP A 154 -2.59 -16.18 5.67
CA ASP A 154 -2.31 -17.48 6.29
C ASP A 154 -3.58 -18.34 6.34
N HIS A 155 -3.47 -19.61 6.80
CA HIS A 155 -4.56 -20.60 6.71
C HIS A 155 -5.88 -20.14 7.31
N ASP A 156 -5.81 -19.44 8.44
CA ASP A 156 -6.97 -19.06 9.22
C ASP A 156 -7.46 -17.64 8.92
N ASP A 157 -6.81 -16.96 7.97
CA ASP A 157 -7.13 -15.58 7.64
C ASP A 157 -8.38 -15.52 6.76
N THR A 158 -9.49 -15.03 7.30
CA THR A 158 -10.76 -14.90 6.56
C THR A 158 -10.90 -13.56 5.84
N SER A 159 -9.97 -12.62 6.07
CA SER A 159 -10.02 -11.27 5.50
C SER A 159 -9.88 -11.25 3.98
N TYR A 160 -9.28 -12.29 3.37
CA TYR A 160 -9.19 -12.40 1.91
C TYR A 160 -10.57 -12.39 1.23
N LYS A 161 -11.65 -12.80 1.93
CA LYS A 161 -13.02 -12.78 1.39
C LYS A 161 -13.52 -11.35 1.15
N SER A 162 -13.19 -10.41 2.05
CA SER A 162 -13.53 -8.99 1.85
C SER A 162 -12.79 -8.41 0.66
N LEU A 163 -11.49 -8.72 0.51
CA LEU A 163 -10.71 -8.33 -0.66
C LEU A 163 -11.26 -8.94 -1.96
N LYS A 164 -11.62 -10.22 -1.93
CA LYS A 164 -12.23 -10.96 -3.03
C LYS A 164 -13.51 -10.27 -3.52
N ALA A 165 -14.41 -9.91 -2.60
CA ALA A 165 -15.66 -9.25 -2.90
C ALA A 165 -15.48 -7.86 -3.54
N VAL A 166 -14.50 -7.08 -3.07
CA VAL A 166 -14.15 -5.78 -3.66
C VAL A 166 -13.60 -5.91 -5.07
N LEU A 167 -12.75 -6.92 -5.31
CA LEU A 167 -12.14 -7.16 -6.61
C LEU A 167 -13.14 -7.68 -7.65
N ASP A 168 -14.10 -8.52 -7.23
CA ASP A 168 -15.20 -8.95 -8.12
C ASP A 168 -16.10 -7.79 -8.50
N GLY A 169 -16.28 -6.84 -7.58
CA GLY A 169 -17.40 -5.92 -7.64
C GLY A 169 -18.70 -6.73 -7.53
N GLY A 170 -19.22 -6.87 -6.31
CA GLY A 170 -20.51 -7.53 -6.07
C GLY A 170 -21.68 -6.90 -6.86
N VAL A 171 -22.93 -7.09 -6.45
CA VAL A 171 -24.10 -6.59 -7.22
C VAL A 171 -24.02 -5.09 -7.55
N GLU A 172 -23.39 -4.29 -6.70
CA GLU A 172 -23.22 -2.84 -6.92
C GLU A 172 -22.02 -2.45 -7.81
N GLY A 173 -21.14 -3.41 -8.14
CA GLY A 173 -19.88 -3.17 -8.83
C GLY A 173 -18.85 -2.39 -8.00
N ARG A 174 -17.62 -2.31 -8.50
CA ARG A 174 -16.56 -1.45 -7.93
C ARG A 174 -16.82 0.01 -8.33
N PRO A 175 -16.64 1.00 -7.43
CA PRO A 175 -16.71 2.42 -7.81
C PRO A 175 -15.75 2.75 -8.96
N LEU A 176 -16.23 3.49 -9.96
CA LEU A 176 -15.45 3.85 -11.15
C LEU A 176 -14.23 4.72 -10.83
N ASN A 177 -14.31 5.48 -9.73
CA ASN A 177 -13.27 6.36 -9.22
C ASN A 177 -12.30 5.65 -8.26
N VAL A 178 -12.31 4.31 -8.17
CA VAL A 178 -11.44 3.55 -7.27
C VAL A 178 -10.66 2.46 -8.01
N VAL A 179 -9.35 2.39 -7.79
CA VAL A 179 -8.51 1.24 -8.17
C VAL A 179 -7.75 0.70 -6.96
N LEU A 180 -7.53 -0.62 -6.93
CA LEU A 180 -6.86 -1.28 -5.83
C LEU A 180 -5.46 -1.75 -6.25
N TYR A 181 -4.44 -1.26 -5.56
CA TYR A 181 -3.03 -1.64 -5.72
C TYR A 181 -2.59 -2.42 -4.49
N ALA A 182 -1.92 -3.54 -4.70
CA ALA A 182 -1.41 -4.39 -3.63
C ALA A 182 0.05 -4.73 -3.86
N THR A 183 0.84 -4.86 -2.79
CA THR A 183 2.15 -5.53 -2.87
C THR A 183 2.10 -6.88 -2.16
N SER A 184 2.89 -7.84 -2.62
CA SER A 184 3.08 -9.12 -1.94
C SER A 184 4.51 -9.61 -2.06
N ASN A 185 4.98 -10.32 -1.03
CA ASN A 185 6.23 -11.05 -1.08
C ASN A 185 6.09 -12.44 -1.71
N ARG A 186 4.85 -12.88 -1.98
CA ARG A 186 4.53 -14.13 -2.65
C ARG A 186 3.90 -13.82 -4.01
N ARG A 187 4.13 -14.72 -4.98
CA ARG A 187 3.49 -14.62 -6.30
C ARG A 187 1.97 -14.75 -6.20
N HIS A 188 1.51 -15.65 -5.34
CA HIS A 188 0.10 -15.85 -5.02
C HIS A 188 -0.18 -15.37 -3.60
N LEU A 189 -1.31 -14.69 -3.40
CA LEU A 189 -1.70 -14.15 -2.10
C LEU A 189 -2.09 -15.24 -1.08
N LEU A 190 -2.53 -16.40 -1.57
CA LEU A 190 -2.91 -17.57 -0.76
C LEU A 190 -1.83 -18.68 -0.85
N PRO A 191 -1.52 -19.38 0.26
CA PRO A 191 -0.64 -20.55 0.27
C PRO A 191 -1.24 -21.74 -0.50
N ARG A 192 -0.38 -22.54 -1.16
CA ARG A 192 -0.79 -23.74 -1.92
C ARG A 192 -1.57 -24.76 -1.07
N ASN A 193 -1.18 -24.98 0.19
CA ASN A 193 -1.82 -25.98 1.04
C ASN A 193 -3.24 -25.59 1.47
N MET A 194 -3.55 -24.29 1.60
CA MET A 194 -4.94 -23.82 1.76
C MET A 194 -5.75 -24.13 0.51
N MET A 195 -5.12 -23.96 -0.66
CA MET A 195 -5.76 -24.28 -1.93
C MET A 195 -6.09 -25.79 -1.98
N GLU A 196 -5.26 -26.64 -1.40
CA GLU A 196 -5.44 -28.11 -1.33
C GLU A 196 -6.41 -28.58 -0.22
N ASN A 197 -6.41 -27.98 0.97
CA ASN A 197 -7.30 -28.40 2.07
C ASN A 197 -8.79 -28.15 1.78
N GLU A 198 -9.12 -27.00 1.16
CA GLU A 198 -10.48 -26.76 0.67
C GLU A 198 -10.83 -27.60 -0.59
N GLN A 199 -9.85 -28.23 -1.28
CA GLN A 199 -10.17 -29.17 -2.39
C GLN A 199 -10.74 -30.46 -1.82
N SER A 200 -10.23 -30.88 -0.66
CA SER A 200 -10.58 -32.15 -0.01
C SER A 200 -11.98 -32.14 0.61
N THR A 201 -12.53 -30.94 0.91
CA THR A 201 -13.86 -30.77 1.51
C THR A 201 -14.92 -30.27 0.52
N ALA A 202 -14.52 -29.93 -0.71
CA ALA A 202 -15.43 -29.42 -1.75
C ALA A 202 -16.09 -30.57 -2.53
N ILE A 203 -17.39 -30.43 -2.79
CA ILE A 203 -18.20 -31.42 -3.54
C ILE A 203 -17.69 -31.57 -4.99
N ASN A 204 -17.14 -30.49 -5.58
CA ASN A 204 -16.50 -30.48 -6.90
C ASN A 204 -15.06 -29.95 -6.81
N PRO A 205 -14.04 -30.83 -6.79
CA PRO A 205 -12.64 -30.44 -6.61
C PRO A 205 -12.08 -29.53 -7.73
N SER A 206 -12.57 -29.67 -8.97
CA SER A 206 -12.14 -28.91 -10.14
C SER A 206 -12.65 -27.46 -10.14
N GLU A 207 -13.88 -27.21 -9.73
CA GLU A 207 -14.44 -25.85 -9.59
C GLU A 207 -13.74 -25.08 -8.45
N ALA A 208 -13.44 -25.77 -7.35
CA ALA A 208 -12.70 -25.18 -6.25
C ALA A 208 -11.27 -24.77 -6.66
N VAL A 209 -10.60 -25.52 -7.56
CA VAL A 209 -9.26 -25.17 -8.10
C VAL A 209 -9.31 -23.90 -8.96
N GLU A 210 -10.29 -23.78 -9.85
CA GLU A 210 -10.49 -22.56 -10.67
C GLU A 210 -10.82 -21.34 -9.80
N GLU A 211 -11.57 -21.53 -8.70
CA GLU A 211 -11.85 -20.46 -7.73
C GLU A 211 -10.64 -20.06 -6.87
N LYS A 212 -9.54 -20.84 -6.86
CA LYS A 212 -8.36 -20.67 -5.97
C LYS A 212 -7.16 -19.99 -6.62
N VAL A 213 -7.06 -20.04 -7.95
CA VAL A 213 -6.22 -19.08 -8.70
C VAL A 213 -6.90 -17.69 -8.72
N SER A 214 -8.20 -17.64 -8.39
CA SER A 214 -9.08 -16.50 -8.65
C SER A 214 -8.74 -15.19 -7.94
N LEU A 215 -8.13 -15.17 -6.74
CA LEU A 215 -7.91 -13.88 -6.07
C LEU A 215 -6.78 -13.07 -6.71
N SER A 216 -5.67 -13.72 -7.04
CA SER A 216 -4.52 -13.04 -7.66
C SER A 216 -4.81 -12.73 -9.14
N ASP A 217 -5.56 -13.58 -9.83
CA ASP A 217 -5.92 -13.39 -11.24
C ASP A 217 -6.92 -12.24 -11.47
N ARG A 218 -7.63 -11.79 -10.43
CA ARG A 218 -8.52 -10.61 -10.49
C ARG A 218 -7.77 -9.28 -10.54
N PHE A 219 -6.47 -9.30 -10.34
CA PHE A 219 -5.63 -8.16 -10.63
C PHE A 219 -5.31 -8.16 -12.11
N GLY A 220 -5.95 -7.25 -12.86
CA GLY A 220 -5.73 -7.12 -14.31
C GLY A 220 -4.28 -6.77 -14.69
N LEU A 221 -3.48 -6.28 -13.74
CA LEU A 221 -2.02 -6.16 -13.90
C LEU A 221 -1.30 -6.91 -12.79
N TRP A 222 -0.46 -7.87 -13.20
CA TRP A 222 0.31 -8.72 -12.30
C TRP A 222 1.81 -8.53 -12.55
N LEU A 223 2.43 -7.66 -11.76
CA LEU A 223 3.78 -7.14 -12.02
C LEU A 223 4.81 -7.79 -11.11
N GLY A 224 5.76 -8.53 -11.72
CA GLY A 224 6.77 -9.31 -11.00
C GLY A 224 8.05 -8.55 -10.71
N PHE A 225 8.54 -8.69 -9.47
CA PHE A 225 9.83 -8.18 -8.99
C PHE A 225 10.76 -9.35 -8.74
N HIS A 226 11.85 -9.41 -9.50
CA HIS A 226 12.81 -10.50 -9.46
C HIS A 226 13.88 -10.30 -8.38
N LYS A 227 14.68 -11.34 -8.14
CA LYS A 227 15.81 -11.27 -7.19
C LYS A 227 16.87 -10.30 -7.71
N CYS A 228 17.57 -9.63 -6.79
CA CYS A 228 18.61 -8.66 -7.13
C CYS A 228 19.79 -9.44 -7.68
N SER A 229 20.18 -9.12 -8.90
CA SER A 229 21.53 -9.45 -9.34
C SER A 229 22.55 -8.58 -8.57
N GLN A 230 23.84 -8.90 -8.70
CA GLN A 230 24.88 -8.02 -8.17
C GLN A 230 24.89 -6.68 -8.91
N ASP A 231 24.71 -6.74 -10.23
CA ASP A 231 24.74 -5.57 -11.10
C ASP A 231 23.58 -4.64 -10.78
N ASP A 232 22.36 -5.17 -10.56
CA ASP A 232 21.20 -4.37 -10.14
C ASP A 232 21.47 -3.68 -8.80
N TYR A 233 22.13 -4.38 -7.87
CA TYR A 233 22.46 -3.85 -6.55
C TYR A 233 23.48 -2.70 -6.65
N LEU A 234 24.53 -2.87 -7.45
CA LEU A 234 25.53 -1.84 -7.69
C LEU A 234 24.93 -0.64 -8.44
N GLU A 235 24.06 -0.88 -9.43
CA GLU A 235 23.34 0.17 -10.14
C GLU A 235 22.46 1.01 -9.19
N MET A 236 21.76 0.37 -8.24
CA MET A 236 21.00 1.09 -7.22
C MET A 236 21.91 1.95 -6.33
N VAL A 237 23.06 1.40 -5.91
CA VAL A 237 24.05 2.12 -5.10
C VAL A 237 24.61 3.33 -5.86
N ASP A 238 24.96 3.16 -7.13
CA ASP A 238 25.42 4.25 -8.00
C ASP A 238 24.32 5.30 -8.24
N GLY A 239 23.08 4.86 -8.42
CA GLY A 239 21.91 5.73 -8.52
C GLY A 239 21.78 6.65 -7.31
N TYR A 240 21.85 6.07 -6.11
CA TYR A 240 21.82 6.85 -4.87
C TYR A 240 23.03 7.77 -4.73
N ALA A 241 24.24 7.27 -4.94
CA ALA A 241 25.45 8.08 -4.78
C ALA A 241 25.49 9.28 -5.74
N ARG A 242 25.07 9.09 -7.00
CA ARG A 242 24.92 10.18 -7.97
C ARG A 242 23.85 11.18 -7.56
N TYR A 243 22.68 10.70 -7.15
CA TYR A 243 21.56 11.57 -6.76
C TYR A 243 21.91 12.46 -5.56
N TYR A 244 22.55 11.89 -4.54
CA TYR A 244 22.99 12.63 -3.34
C TYR A 244 24.38 13.26 -3.48
N LYS A 245 25.01 13.17 -4.66
CA LYS A 245 26.31 13.76 -4.98
C LYS A 245 27.40 13.39 -3.96
N LEU A 246 27.45 12.11 -3.58
CA LEU A 246 28.42 11.61 -2.61
C LEU A 246 29.85 11.68 -3.19
N PRO A 247 30.82 12.26 -2.46
CA PRO A 247 32.19 12.42 -2.95
C PRO A 247 32.99 11.12 -2.79
N VAL A 248 32.82 10.18 -3.72
CA VAL A 248 33.50 8.88 -3.71
C VAL A 248 33.73 8.38 -5.13
N GLU A 249 34.84 7.68 -5.35
CA GLU A 249 35.11 6.98 -6.61
C GLU A 249 34.23 5.71 -6.72
N PRO A 250 33.66 5.42 -7.90
CA PRO A 250 32.75 4.29 -8.09
C PRO A 250 33.31 2.94 -7.61
N GLU A 251 34.60 2.68 -7.87
CA GLU A 251 35.22 1.41 -7.52
C GLU A 251 35.29 1.20 -6.00
N THR A 252 35.62 2.26 -5.23
CA THR A 252 35.63 2.20 -3.77
C THR A 252 34.23 2.00 -3.22
N LEU A 253 33.26 2.72 -3.77
CA LEU A 253 31.85 2.60 -3.38
C LEU A 253 31.34 1.17 -3.60
N HIS A 254 31.67 0.56 -4.74
CA HIS A 254 31.23 -0.80 -5.07
C HIS A 254 31.83 -1.85 -4.12
N VAL A 255 33.13 -1.75 -3.82
CA VAL A 255 33.79 -2.67 -2.89
C VAL A 255 33.10 -2.63 -1.52
N GLU A 256 32.94 -1.44 -0.94
CA GLU A 256 32.28 -1.28 0.36
C GLU A 256 30.81 -1.72 0.34
N ALA A 257 30.10 -1.45 -0.76
CA ALA A 257 28.71 -1.87 -0.92
C ALA A 257 28.55 -3.39 -0.95
N LEU A 258 29.48 -4.10 -1.60
CA LEU A 258 29.47 -5.56 -1.69
C LEU A 258 29.86 -6.21 -0.36
N GLU A 259 30.81 -5.63 0.36
CA GLU A 259 31.14 -6.05 1.73
C GLU A 259 29.91 -5.90 2.64
N TRP A 260 29.24 -4.75 2.60
CA TRP A 260 28.01 -4.51 3.36
C TRP A 260 26.92 -5.54 3.03
N ALA A 261 26.66 -5.78 1.75
CA ALA A 261 25.65 -6.75 1.31
C ALA A 261 25.98 -8.17 1.79
N THR A 262 27.27 -8.53 1.82
CA THR A 262 27.75 -9.83 2.31
C THR A 262 27.50 -9.98 3.81
N THR A 263 27.80 -8.95 4.61
CA THR A 263 27.50 -8.94 6.05
C THR A 263 25.99 -9.05 6.33
N ARG A 264 25.15 -8.46 5.47
CA ARG A 264 23.68 -8.54 5.57
C ARG A 264 23.09 -9.83 4.99
N GLY A 265 23.89 -10.66 4.32
CA GLY A 265 23.47 -11.91 3.69
C GLY A 265 22.44 -11.74 2.56
N SER A 266 22.26 -10.53 2.02
CA SER A 266 21.27 -10.27 0.97
C SER A 266 21.57 -9.02 0.16
N ARG A 267 21.05 -8.98 -1.07
CA ARG A 267 21.08 -7.83 -1.97
C ARG A 267 19.65 -7.41 -2.29
N SER A 268 19.36 -6.13 -2.15
CA SER A 268 18.08 -5.51 -2.50
C SER A 268 18.22 -3.99 -2.47
N GLY A 269 17.27 -3.26 -3.06
CA GLY A 269 17.21 -1.80 -2.94
C GLY A 269 17.16 -1.31 -1.49
N ARG A 270 16.49 -2.05 -0.60
CA ARG A 270 16.51 -1.77 0.85
C ARG A 270 17.93 -1.85 1.44
N VAL A 271 18.70 -2.87 1.07
CA VAL A 271 20.08 -3.04 1.55
C VAL A 271 20.98 -1.94 0.97
N ALA A 272 20.79 -1.60 -0.31
CA ALA A 272 21.52 -0.51 -0.97
C ALA A 272 21.26 0.83 -0.28
N TRP A 273 20.00 1.13 0.04
CA TRP A 273 19.64 2.34 0.78
C TRP A 273 20.27 2.37 2.19
N GLN A 274 20.25 1.26 2.91
CA GLN A 274 20.87 1.16 4.24
C GLN A 274 22.39 1.36 4.17
N PHE A 275 23.04 0.82 3.13
CA PHE A 275 24.45 1.07 2.87
C PHE A 275 24.71 2.56 2.61
N ILE A 276 23.91 3.20 1.75
CA ILE A 276 24.05 4.63 1.44
C ILE A 276 23.85 5.50 2.68
N GLN A 277 22.90 5.16 3.55
CA GLN A 277 22.70 5.85 4.82
C GLN A 277 23.93 5.76 5.72
N ASP A 278 24.51 4.56 5.87
CA ASP A 278 25.74 4.36 6.63
C ASP A 278 26.92 5.13 6.01
N PHE A 279 27.13 4.97 4.71
CA PHE A 279 28.22 5.58 3.96
C PHE A 279 28.16 7.11 4.04
N ALA A 280 26.99 7.72 3.77
CA ALA A 280 26.79 9.16 3.90
C ALA A 280 26.95 9.63 5.35
N GLY A 281 26.50 8.83 6.32
CA GLY A 281 26.70 9.08 7.75
C GLY A 281 28.18 9.14 8.13
N ARG A 282 29.00 8.21 7.64
CA ARG A 282 30.47 8.21 7.80
C ARG A 282 31.12 9.45 7.17
N LEU A 283 30.59 9.90 6.03
CA LEU A 283 31.03 11.13 5.36
C LEU A 283 30.48 12.43 5.97
N ARG A 284 29.62 12.36 7.01
CA ARG A 284 28.93 13.52 7.59
C ARG A 284 28.13 14.32 6.57
N ARG A 285 27.48 13.63 5.62
CA ARG A 285 26.60 14.23 4.61
C ARG A 285 25.13 13.98 4.94
N GLN A 286 24.30 15.01 4.76
CA GLN A 286 22.86 14.87 4.83
C GLN A 286 22.32 14.26 3.53
N LEU A 287 21.33 13.38 3.67
CA LEU A 287 20.61 12.74 2.56
C LEU A 287 19.26 13.43 2.37
N ASP A 288 19.30 14.72 2.09
CA ASP A 288 18.10 15.50 1.85
C ASP A 288 17.79 15.52 0.35
N ALA A 289 16.50 15.33 0.03
CA ALA A 289 15.98 15.57 -1.31
C ALA A 289 15.82 17.09 -1.50
N SER A 290 16.94 17.81 -1.59
CA SER A 290 16.94 19.26 -1.80
C SER A 290 17.79 19.65 -3.00
N ALA A 291 17.16 19.55 -4.17
CA ALA A 291 17.08 20.64 -5.14
C ALA A 291 15.71 20.56 -5.84
#